data_AF-A0A952XH65-F1
#
_entry.id   AF-A0A952XH65-F1
#
_cell.length_a   1.000
_cell.length_b   1.000
_cell.length_c   1.000
_cell.angle_alpha   90.00
_cell.angle_beta   90.00
_cell.angle_gamma   90.00
#
_symmetry.space_group_name_H-M   'P 1'
#
loop_
_entity.id
_entity.type
_entity.pdbx_description
1 polymer ?
#
loop_
_entity_poly.entity_id
_entity_poly.type
_entity_poly.pdbx_seq_one_letter_code
_entity_poly.pdbx_strand_id
1 'polypeptide(L)'
;MAKAVFHKGQRVYVKPVATWAVIEHVNPQWVKGVEEPLRVTYDAGLGRDFQAHELAAEDKEPARPDLIETENWRVLRAVNRLSADARDPRHPHPGTYPVVVTDEKDWGGWRVPMAEYDRDPQRIEHQSRVLSNALRLMRVARELIEFAQDYPHETPGQLQDLAMQAEMVLATIYHEPSPRAEPIAAE
;
A
#
# COMPACT_ATOMS: atom_id res chain seq x y z
N MET A 1 11.72 -18.71 31.14
CA MET A 1 12.93 -17.96 30.75
C MET A 1 12.51 -16.87 29.81
N ALA A 2 13.02 -15.64 29.96
CA ALA A 2 12.45 -14.47 29.29
C ALA A 2 13.39 -13.95 28.20
N LYS A 3 12.92 -13.95 26.95
CA LYS A 3 13.61 -13.26 25.84
C LYS A 3 13.04 -11.85 25.68
N ALA A 4 13.87 -10.92 25.21
CA ALA A 4 13.40 -9.59 24.88
C ALA A 4 12.45 -9.65 23.67
N VAL A 5 11.22 -9.15 23.85
CA VAL A 5 10.19 -9.02 22.81
C VAL A 5 10.34 -7.72 22.02
N PHE A 6 10.75 -6.64 22.67
CA PHE A 6 10.93 -5.31 22.06
C PHE A 6 12.39 -4.86 22.09
N HIS A 7 12.77 -3.94 21.19
CA HIS A 7 14.13 -3.39 21.08
C HIS A 7 14.16 -1.87 21.30
N LYS A 8 15.32 -1.34 21.67
CA LYS A 8 15.55 0.11 21.81
C LYS A 8 15.21 0.83 20.49
N GLY A 9 14.49 1.94 20.58
CA GLY A 9 14.00 2.73 19.44
C GLY A 9 12.68 2.23 18.85
N GLN A 10 12.16 1.07 19.27
CA GLN A 10 10.88 0.57 18.79
C GLN A 10 9.72 1.38 19.38
N ARG A 11 8.79 1.81 18.52
CA ARG A 11 7.53 2.42 18.94
C ARG A 11 6.55 1.35 19.42
N VAL A 12 5.97 1.55 20.59
CA VAL A 12 5.06 0.62 21.25
C VAL A 12 3.87 1.35 21.86
N TYR A 13 2.73 0.66 21.94
CA TYR A 13 1.56 1.12 22.68
C TYR A 13 1.64 0.63 24.13
N VAL A 14 1.58 1.55 25.09
CA VAL A 14 1.71 1.27 26.52
C VAL A 14 0.31 1.15 27.14
N LYS A 15 -0.17 -0.08 27.33
CA LYS A 15 -1.57 -0.36 27.71
C LYS A 15 -2.01 0.32 29.01
N PRO A 16 -1.20 0.33 30.10
CA PRO A 16 -1.62 0.93 31.38
C PRO A 16 -1.89 2.44 31.33
N VAL A 17 -1.27 3.16 30.39
CA VAL A 17 -1.39 4.63 30.25
C VAL A 17 -2.03 5.06 28.94
N ALA A 18 -2.44 4.10 28.09
CA ALA A 18 -3.11 4.32 26.83
C ALA A 18 -2.43 5.33 25.90
N THR A 19 -1.10 5.27 25.79
CA THR A 19 -0.33 6.15 24.89
C THR A 19 0.72 5.38 24.11
N TRP A 20 1.13 5.97 22.99
CA TRP A 20 2.31 5.55 22.25
C TRP A 20 3.57 6.11 22.90
N ALA A 21 4.61 5.30 22.96
CA ALA A 21 5.94 5.69 23.42
C ALA A 21 7.02 4.94 22.62
N VAL A 22 8.27 5.34 22.79
CA VAL A 22 9.43 4.66 22.19
C VAL A 22 10.18 3.96 23.31
N ILE A 23 10.64 2.73 23.07
CA ILE A 23 11.51 2.04 24.02
C ILE A 23 12.86 2.74 24.10
N GLU A 24 13.20 3.27 25.26
CA GLU A 24 14.48 3.92 25.51
C GLU A 24 15.55 2.90 25.94
N HIS A 25 15.17 1.98 26.84
CA HIS A 25 16.07 0.97 27.38
C HIS A 25 15.39 -0.40 27.51
N VAL A 26 16.18 -1.45 27.28
CA VAL A 26 15.80 -2.84 27.52
C VAL A 26 16.63 -3.33 28.70
N ASN A 27 15.96 -3.69 29.79
CA ASN A 27 16.57 -3.98 31.09
C ASN A 27 16.46 -5.49 31.41
N PRO A 28 17.43 -6.32 31.00
CA PRO A 28 17.47 -7.74 31.37
C PRO A 28 17.95 -7.93 32.83
N GLN A 29 17.22 -8.73 33.59
CA GLN A 29 17.57 -9.12 34.96
C GLN A 29 18.29 -10.48 34.97
N TRP A 30 19.53 -10.48 35.43
CA TRP A 30 20.42 -11.64 35.46
C TRP A 30 20.55 -12.23 36.86
N VAL A 31 20.69 -13.56 36.94
CA VAL A 31 20.98 -14.29 38.18
C VAL A 31 22.25 -15.12 37.97
N LYS A 32 23.11 -15.21 38.99
CA LYS A 32 24.37 -15.97 38.91
C LYS A 32 24.09 -17.44 38.56
N GLY A 33 24.80 -17.95 37.55
CA GLY A 33 24.71 -19.35 37.13
C GLY A 33 23.66 -19.66 36.06
N VAL A 34 23.04 -18.63 35.45
CA VAL A 34 22.05 -18.80 34.36
C VAL A 34 22.53 -18.08 33.10
N GLU A 35 22.50 -18.75 31.95
CA GLU A 35 22.93 -18.21 30.65
C GLU A 35 21.92 -17.23 30.01
N GLU A 36 20.66 -17.25 30.44
CA GLU A 36 19.61 -16.36 29.93
C GLU A 36 18.99 -15.51 31.06
N PRO A 37 18.48 -14.29 30.75
CA PRO A 37 17.88 -13.43 31.76
C PRO A 37 16.56 -14.02 32.28
N LEU A 38 16.35 -13.87 33.59
CA LEU A 38 15.15 -14.37 34.27
C LEU A 38 13.91 -13.57 33.85
N ARG A 39 14.10 -12.26 33.65
CA ARG A 39 13.06 -11.29 33.33
C ARG A 39 13.65 -10.17 32.49
N VAL A 40 12.85 -9.63 31.57
CA VAL A 40 13.18 -8.43 30.80
C VAL A 40 12.11 -7.37 31.08
N THR A 41 12.54 -6.17 31.42
CA THR A 41 11.67 -4.98 31.52
C THR A 41 12.07 -3.92 30.50
N TYR A 42 11.16 -3.00 30.23
CA TYR A 42 11.27 -1.98 29.21
C TYR A 42 11.03 -0.60 29.80
N ASP A 43 11.96 0.31 29.55
CA ASP A 43 11.78 1.73 29.83
C ASP A 43 11.23 2.42 28.59
N ALA A 44 10.14 3.14 28.77
CA ALA A 44 9.46 3.91 27.73
C ALA A 44 9.40 5.42 28.05
N GLY A 45 10.18 5.89 29.03
CA GLY A 45 10.23 7.31 29.42
C GLY A 45 9.01 7.78 30.23
N LEU A 46 8.22 6.85 30.79
CA LEU A 46 6.94 7.14 31.48
C LEU A 46 7.01 6.98 33.01
N GLY A 47 8.22 7.10 33.57
CA GLY A 47 8.44 7.11 35.02
C GLY A 47 8.40 5.74 35.71
N ARG A 48 8.26 4.64 34.96
CA ARG A 48 8.49 3.27 35.44
C ARG A 48 8.83 2.31 34.30
N ASP A 49 9.38 1.16 34.69
CA ASP A 49 9.59 0.02 33.81
C ASP A 49 8.28 -0.75 33.56
N PHE A 50 8.13 -1.28 32.33
CA PHE A 50 7.00 -2.09 31.88
C PHE A 50 7.44 -3.51 31.54
N GLN A 51 6.53 -4.47 31.70
CA GLN A 51 6.70 -5.83 31.18
C GLN A 51 6.19 -5.96 29.75
N ALA A 52 6.66 -6.99 29.02
CA ALA A 52 6.25 -7.25 27.65
C ALA A 52 4.72 -7.32 27.46
N HIS A 53 3.98 -7.90 28.41
CA HIS A 53 2.53 -8.04 28.30
C HIS A 53 1.77 -6.71 28.47
N GLU A 54 2.39 -5.70 29.08
CA GLU A 54 1.86 -4.34 29.24
C GLU A 54 2.05 -3.49 27.98
N LEU A 55 2.83 -3.99 27.02
CA LEU A 55 3.15 -3.32 25.77
C LEU A 55 2.47 -4.02 24.60
N ALA A 56 2.16 -3.27 23.57
CA ALA A 56 1.79 -3.80 22.27
C ALA A 56 2.75 -3.21 21.23
N ALA A 57 3.19 -4.02 20.26
CA ALA A 57 3.92 -3.47 19.13
C ALA A 57 3.01 -2.50 18.38
N GLU A 58 3.58 -1.48 17.73
CA GLU A 58 2.93 -0.90 16.57
C GLU A 58 2.71 -2.06 15.60
N ASP A 59 1.44 -2.42 15.37
CA ASP A 59 1.11 -3.40 14.34
C ASP A 59 1.73 -2.86 13.06
N LYS A 60 2.82 -3.49 12.60
CA LYS A 60 3.12 -3.47 11.17
C LYS A 60 1.85 -4.03 10.58
N GLU A 61 1.06 -3.19 9.89
CA GLU A 61 -0.07 -3.68 9.13
C GLU A 61 0.41 -4.96 8.44
N PRO A 62 -0.31 -6.09 8.63
CA PRO A 62 0.10 -7.33 7.96
C PRO A 62 0.35 -6.95 6.50
N ALA A 63 1.54 -7.29 6.00
CA ALA A 63 2.01 -6.85 4.69
C ALA A 63 0.83 -6.93 3.73
N ARG A 64 0.33 -5.76 3.30
CA ARG A 64 -0.88 -5.74 2.48
C ARG A 64 -0.58 -6.64 1.29
N PRO A 65 -1.44 -7.63 0.99
CA PRO A 65 -1.20 -8.54 -0.11
C PRO A 65 -0.92 -7.70 -1.37
N ASP A 66 0.10 -8.07 -2.14
CA ASP A 66 0.43 -7.32 -3.36
C ASP A 66 -0.78 -7.37 -4.28
N LEU A 67 -1.36 -6.21 -4.56
CA LEU A 67 -2.53 -6.06 -5.43
C LEU A 67 -2.23 -6.65 -6.82
N ILE A 68 -0.98 -6.57 -7.29
CA ILE A 68 -0.57 -7.12 -8.58
C ILE A 68 -0.72 -8.64 -8.62
N GLU A 69 -0.51 -9.34 -7.51
CA GLU A 69 -0.57 -10.80 -7.44
C GLU A 69 -1.97 -11.31 -7.07
N THR A 70 -2.70 -10.52 -6.29
CA THR A 70 -3.95 -10.97 -5.66
C THR A 70 -5.21 -10.52 -6.39
N GLU A 71 -5.14 -9.44 -7.17
CA GLU A 71 -6.33 -8.84 -7.77
C GLU A 71 -6.37 -8.98 -9.29
N ASN A 72 -7.59 -9.11 -9.83
CA ASN A 72 -7.84 -9.12 -11.26
C ASN A 72 -9.07 -8.28 -11.60
N TRP A 73 -8.82 -7.00 -11.87
CA TRP A 73 -9.90 -6.05 -12.15
C TRP A 73 -10.48 -6.27 -13.55
N ARG A 74 -11.81 -6.26 -13.64
CA ARG A 74 -12.53 -6.50 -14.90
C ARG A 74 -13.62 -5.47 -15.11
N VAL A 75 -13.90 -5.16 -16.38
CA VAL A 75 -15.03 -4.29 -16.73
C VAL A 75 -16.27 -5.15 -16.89
N LEU A 76 -17.25 -4.92 -16.03
CA LEU A 76 -18.62 -5.42 -16.18
C LEU A 76 -19.52 -4.29 -16.67
N ARG A 77 -20.73 -4.67 -17.10
CA ARG A 77 -21.72 -3.73 -17.61
C ARG A 77 -22.97 -3.84 -16.75
N ALA A 78 -23.31 -2.75 -16.08
CA ALA A 78 -24.50 -2.67 -15.25
C ALA A 78 -25.67 -2.10 -16.06
N VAL A 79 -26.88 -2.61 -15.80
CA VAL A 79 -28.09 -2.15 -16.47
C VAL A 79 -28.54 -0.83 -15.87
N ASN A 80 -28.86 0.11 -16.74
CA ASN A 80 -29.47 1.36 -16.37
C ASN A 80 -30.98 1.17 -16.19
N ARG A 81 -31.43 1.12 -14.94
CA ARG A 81 -32.86 0.94 -14.59
C ARG A 81 -33.71 2.19 -14.84
N LEU A 82 -33.09 3.36 -15.03
CA LEU A 82 -33.78 4.65 -15.14
C LEU A 82 -33.77 5.24 -16.56
N SER A 83 -32.96 4.73 -17.49
CA SER A 83 -32.98 5.17 -18.89
C SER A 83 -34.10 4.51 -19.68
N ALA A 84 -35.07 5.32 -20.11
CA ALA A 84 -36.13 4.92 -21.03
C ALA A 84 -35.66 4.82 -22.50
N ASP A 85 -34.55 5.45 -22.86
CA ASP A 85 -34.13 5.58 -24.27
C ASP A 85 -32.88 4.76 -24.59
N ALA A 86 -33.09 3.49 -24.95
CA ALA A 86 -32.09 2.59 -25.50
C ALA A 86 -31.66 2.93 -26.95
N ARG A 87 -31.88 4.16 -27.42
CA ARG A 87 -31.87 4.50 -28.86
C ARG A 87 -31.12 5.77 -29.25
N ASP A 88 -30.11 6.22 -28.49
CA ASP A 88 -29.13 7.14 -29.07
C ASP A 88 -28.10 6.34 -29.91
N PRO A 89 -28.09 6.47 -31.25
CA PRO A 89 -27.16 5.73 -32.10
C PRO A 89 -25.69 6.14 -31.90
N ARG A 90 -25.43 7.29 -31.25
CA ARG A 90 -24.08 7.78 -30.95
C ARG A 90 -23.54 7.23 -29.64
N HIS A 91 -24.40 6.65 -28.81
CA HIS A 91 -24.01 6.08 -27.54
C HIS A 91 -23.42 4.67 -27.79
N PRO A 92 -22.18 4.39 -27.37
CA PRO A 92 -21.50 3.12 -27.69
C PRO A 92 -22.24 1.90 -27.13
N HIS A 93 -22.91 2.09 -26.01
CA HIS A 93 -23.60 1.02 -25.30
C HIS A 93 -24.88 1.47 -24.56
N PRO A 94 -25.97 1.75 -25.31
CA PRO A 94 -27.18 2.35 -24.74
C PRO A 94 -27.77 1.52 -23.60
N GLY A 95 -28.33 2.18 -22.58
CA GLY A 95 -29.04 1.51 -21.48
C GLY A 95 -28.15 0.74 -20.48
N THR A 96 -26.84 0.88 -20.56
CA THR A 96 -25.87 0.23 -19.67
C THR A 96 -24.70 1.16 -19.38
N TYR A 97 -23.93 0.91 -18.31
CA TYR A 97 -22.72 1.67 -18.00
C TYR A 97 -21.59 0.75 -17.49
N PRO A 98 -20.32 1.11 -17.69
CA PRO A 98 -19.20 0.29 -17.26
C PRO A 98 -19.02 0.36 -15.73
N VAL A 99 -18.67 -0.78 -15.14
CA VAL A 99 -18.30 -0.94 -13.74
C VAL A 99 -16.99 -1.71 -13.70
N VAL A 100 -15.95 -1.15 -13.08
CA VAL A 100 -14.70 -1.88 -12.87
C VAL A 100 -14.81 -2.57 -11.52
N VAL A 101 -15.03 -3.88 -11.54
CA VAL A 101 -15.12 -4.68 -10.31
C VAL A 101 -13.73 -5.10 -9.86
N THR A 102 -13.53 -5.07 -8.55
CA THR A 102 -12.25 -5.31 -7.89
C THR A 102 -12.34 -6.47 -6.89
N ASP A 103 -13.46 -7.17 -6.84
CA ASP A 103 -13.69 -8.29 -5.93
C ASP A 103 -14.20 -9.50 -6.71
N GLU A 104 -13.98 -10.71 -6.17
CA GLU A 104 -14.43 -11.95 -6.84
C GLU A 104 -15.95 -12.03 -6.99
N LYS A 105 -16.69 -11.40 -6.06
CA LYS A 105 -18.15 -11.46 -5.98
C LYS A 105 -18.86 -10.40 -6.83
N ASP A 106 -18.11 -9.50 -7.47
CA ASP A 106 -18.64 -8.38 -8.27
C ASP A 106 -19.53 -7.41 -7.49
N TRP A 107 -19.40 -7.36 -6.16
CA TRP A 107 -20.25 -6.53 -5.32
C TRP A 107 -19.68 -5.11 -5.17
N GLY A 108 -18.39 -4.92 -5.46
CA GLY A 108 -17.68 -3.66 -5.28
C GLY A 108 -17.17 -3.03 -6.58
N GLY A 109 -16.28 -2.04 -6.42
CA GLY A 109 -15.49 -1.47 -7.50
C GLY A 109 -15.85 -0.05 -7.93
N TRP A 110 -15.13 0.43 -8.94
CA TRP A 110 -15.28 1.78 -9.48
C TRP A 110 -16.51 1.88 -10.37
N ARG A 111 -17.29 2.95 -10.16
CA ARG A 111 -18.53 3.27 -10.87
C ARG A 111 -18.59 4.77 -11.08
N VAL A 112 -19.24 5.17 -12.16
CA VAL A 112 -19.46 6.58 -12.48
C VAL A 112 -20.95 6.89 -12.36
N PRO A 113 -21.33 8.05 -11.81
CA PRO A 113 -22.72 8.49 -11.81
C PRO A 113 -23.28 8.49 -13.23
N MET A 114 -24.52 8.02 -13.38
CA MET A 114 -25.15 7.89 -14.68
C MET A 114 -25.19 9.22 -15.46
N ALA A 115 -25.48 10.34 -14.79
CA ALA A 115 -25.48 11.66 -15.41
C ALA A 115 -24.12 12.10 -15.99
N GLU A 116 -23.01 11.53 -15.48
CA GLU A 116 -21.68 11.76 -16.03
C GLU A 116 -21.39 10.84 -17.21
N TYR A 117 -21.87 9.59 -17.15
CA TYR A 117 -21.76 8.65 -18.28
C TYR A 117 -22.53 9.14 -19.50
N ASP A 118 -23.78 9.56 -19.32
CA ASP A 118 -24.63 10.05 -20.41
C ASP A 118 -24.04 11.32 -21.09
N ARG A 119 -23.23 12.10 -20.36
CA ARG A 119 -22.58 13.31 -20.87
C ARG A 119 -21.44 13.00 -21.83
N ASP A 120 -20.60 12.02 -21.52
CA ASP A 120 -19.46 11.61 -22.35
C ASP A 120 -19.18 10.10 -22.20
N PRO A 121 -19.96 9.25 -22.89
CA PRO A 121 -19.82 7.80 -22.76
C PRO A 121 -18.45 7.31 -23.22
N GLN A 122 -17.87 7.91 -24.26
CA GLN A 122 -16.61 7.47 -24.83
C GLN A 122 -15.45 7.66 -23.85
N ARG A 123 -15.42 8.82 -23.17
CA ARG A 123 -14.42 9.10 -22.13
C ARG A 123 -14.53 8.13 -20.97
N ILE A 124 -15.73 7.86 -20.47
CA ILE A 124 -15.91 6.95 -19.33
C ILE A 124 -15.57 5.51 -19.72
N GLU A 125 -15.94 5.08 -20.92
CA GLU A 125 -15.52 3.77 -21.44
C GLU A 125 -13.99 3.67 -21.54
N HIS A 126 -13.31 4.73 -21.98
CA HIS A 126 -11.85 4.78 -21.99
C HIS A 126 -11.25 4.70 -20.58
N GLN A 127 -11.78 5.46 -19.62
CA GLN A 127 -11.34 5.42 -18.22
C GLN A 127 -11.48 4.02 -17.62
N SER A 128 -12.60 3.34 -17.88
CA SER A 128 -12.82 1.98 -17.38
C SER A 128 -11.76 1.00 -17.88
N ARG A 129 -11.35 1.11 -19.15
CA ARG A 129 -10.26 0.30 -19.73
C ARG A 129 -8.90 0.62 -19.14
N VAL A 130 -8.62 1.89 -18.87
CA VAL A 130 -7.38 2.29 -18.18
C VAL A 130 -7.34 1.67 -16.78
N LEU A 131 -8.42 1.83 -16.01
CA LEU A 131 -8.52 1.30 -14.66
C LEU A 131 -8.39 -0.23 -14.63
N SER A 132 -9.13 -0.96 -15.48
CA SER A 132 -9.06 -2.43 -15.50
C SER A 132 -7.69 -2.98 -15.88
N ASN A 133 -6.83 -2.18 -16.53
CA ASN A 133 -5.47 -2.58 -16.89
C ASN A 133 -4.41 -1.98 -15.95
N ALA A 134 -4.78 -1.22 -14.93
CA ALA A 134 -3.84 -0.53 -14.04
C ALA A 134 -2.87 -1.50 -13.36
N LEU A 135 -3.37 -2.62 -12.81
CA LEU A 135 -2.51 -3.62 -12.15
C LEU A 135 -1.51 -4.28 -13.12
N ARG A 136 -1.89 -4.46 -14.39
CA ARG A 136 -0.98 -4.99 -15.42
C ARG A 136 0.10 -3.97 -15.77
N LEU A 137 -0.26 -2.69 -15.85
CA LEU A 137 0.70 -1.61 -16.06
C LEU A 137 1.67 -1.49 -14.87
N MET A 138 1.18 -1.62 -13.64
CA MET A 138 2.01 -1.63 -12.43
C MET A 138 3.01 -2.80 -12.45
N ARG A 139 2.59 -3.99 -12.90
CA ARG A 139 3.48 -5.14 -13.05
C ARG A 139 4.62 -4.86 -14.04
N VAL A 140 4.27 -4.37 -15.23
CA VAL A 140 5.26 -4.01 -16.25
C VAL A 140 6.23 -2.95 -15.73
N ALA A 141 5.72 -1.94 -15.00
CA ALA A 141 6.55 -0.93 -14.36
C ALA A 141 7.53 -1.53 -13.34
N ARG A 142 7.05 -2.45 -12.48
CA ARG A 142 7.90 -3.14 -11.50
C ARG A 142 9.00 -3.95 -12.17
N GLU A 143 8.66 -4.75 -13.18
CA GLU A 143 9.63 -5.57 -13.92
C GLU A 143 10.70 -4.70 -14.64
N LEU A 144 10.32 -3.51 -15.14
CA LEU A 144 11.27 -2.57 -15.75
C LEU A 144 12.22 -1.95 -14.72
N ILE A 145 11.71 -1.63 -13.53
CA ILE A 145 12.52 -1.11 -12.42
C ILE A 145 13.53 -2.16 -11.98
N GLU A 146 13.08 -3.39 -11.73
CA GLU A 146 13.93 -4.51 -11.33
C GLU A 146 15.03 -4.76 -12.37
N PHE A 147 14.68 -4.78 -13.65
CA PHE A 147 15.67 -4.92 -14.73
C PHE A 147 16.73 -3.81 -14.70
N ALA A 148 16.32 -2.54 -14.54
CA ALA A 148 17.24 -1.41 -14.52
C ALA A 148 18.17 -1.43 -13.30
N GLN A 149 17.69 -1.95 -12.16
CA GLN A 149 18.45 -2.11 -10.92
C GLN A 149 19.43 -3.29 -10.99
N ASP A 150 19.05 -4.40 -11.63
CA ASP A 150 19.89 -5.58 -11.79
C ASP A 150 21.03 -5.35 -12.81
N TYR A 151 20.79 -4.52 -13.83
CA TYR A 151 21.74 -4.26 -14.91
C TYR A 151 22.11 -2.78 -15.06
N PRO A 152 22.66 -2.11 -14.04
CA PRO A 152 22.81 -0.66 -14.02
C PRO A 152 23.82 -0.13 -15.03
N HIS A 153 24.86 -0.92 -15.34
CA HIS A 153 25.91 -0.55 -16.30
C HIS A 153 25.55 -0.88 -17.76
N GLU A 154 24.52 -1.70 -17.98
CA GLU A 154 24.07 -2.11 -19.32
C GLU A 154 22.79 -1.38 -19.75
N THR A 155 22.03 -0.85 -18.78
CA THR A 155 20.80 -0.11 -19.03
C THR A 155 21.11 1.31 -19.54
N PRO A 156 20.59 1.71 -20.72
CA PRO A 156 20.76 3.07 -21.23
C PRO A 156 20.23 4.13 -20.27
N GLY A 157 20.89 5.29 -20.18
CA GLY A 157 20.50 6.37 -19.24
C GLY A 157 19.03 6.79 -19.36
N GLN A 158 18.48 6.87 -20.58
CA GLN A 158 17.06 7.18 -20.79
C GLN A 158 16.12 6.12 -20.19
N LEU A 159 16.53 4.86 -20.15
CA LEU A 159 15.75 3.78 -19.55
C LEU A 159 15.89 3.78 -18.02
N GLN A 160 17.05 4.18 -17.49
CA GLN A 160 17.22 4.46 -16.05
C GLN A 160 16.28 5.58 -15.59
N ASP A 161 16.21 6.68 -16.35
CA ASP A 161 15.32 7.80 -16.05
C ASP A 161 13.84 7.36 -16.04
N LEU A 162 13.44 6.49 -16.97
CA LEU A 162 12.09 5.92 -17.02
C LEU A 162 11.80 4.99 -15.84
N ALA A 163 12.78 4.17 -15.42
CA ALA A 163 12.65 3.31 -14.24
C ALA A 163 12.45 4.16 -12.97
N MET A 164 13.22 5.23 -12.80
CA MET A 164 13.02 6.17 -11.68
C MET A 164 11.63 6.82 -11.69
N GLN A 165 11.14 7.22 -12.87
CA GLN A 165 9.78 7.77 -12.99
C GLN A 165 8.71 6.73 -12.64
N ALA A 166 8.89 5.48 -13.07
CA ALA A 166 8.00 4.38 -12.73
C ALA A 166 7.96 4.14 -11.21
N GLU A 167 9.11 4.20 -10.54
CA GLU A 167 9.22 4.07 -9.09
C GLU A 167 8.44 5.17 -8.35
N MET A 168 8.54 6.44 -8.80
CA MET A 168 7.76 7.55 -8.23
C MET A 168 6.24 7.36 -8.38
N VAL A 169 5.79 6.84 -9.52
CA VAL A 169 4.38 6.54 -9.75
C VAL A 169 3.90 5.43 -8.81
N LEU A 170 4.67 4.35 -8.66
CA LEU A 170 4.34 3.27 -7.75
C LEU A 170 4.31 3.74 -6.28
N ALA A 171 5.29 4.54 -5.85
CA ALA A 171 5.32 5.12 -4.50
C ALA A 171 4.06 5.95 -4.21
N THR A 172 3.60 6.74 -5.19
CA THR A 172 2.35 7.52 -5.09
C THR A 172 1.13 6.61 -4.92
N ILE A 173 1.07 5.49 -5.65
CA ILE A 173 -0.02 4.52 -5.56
C ILE A 173 -0.03 3.86 -4.17
N TYR A 174 1.12 3.41 -3.68
CA TYR A 174 1.25 2.76 -2.37
C TYR A 174 1.16 3.72 -1.18
N HIS A 175 1.05 5.03 -1.43
CA HIS A 175 1.12 6.08 -0.39
C HIS A 175 2.37 5.96 0.48
N GLU A 176 3.45 5.44 -0.10
CA GLU A 176 4.75 5.40 0.55
C GLU A 176 5.33 6.82 0.51
N PRO A 177 5.99 7.29 1.59
CA PRO A 177 6.72 8.54 1.51
C PRO A 177 7.75 8.40 0.39
N SER A 178 7.57 9.19 -0.67
CA SER A 178 8.53 9.29 -1.78
C SER A 178 9.93 9.38 -1.17
N PRO A 179 10.90 8.55 -1.60
CA PRO A 179 12.25 8.64 -1.07
C PRO A 179 12.69 10.09 -1.20
N ARG A 180 12.96 10.72 -0.04
CA ARG A 180 13.46 12.09 0.01
C ARG A 180 14.70 12.11 -0.88
N ALA A 181 14.65 12.86 -1.98
CA ALA A 181 15.85 13.23 -2.70
C ALA A 181 16.75 13.93 -1.68
N GLU A 182 17.84 13.26 -1.27
CA GLU A 182 18.84 13.91 -0.44
C GLU A 182 19.36 15.11 -1.22
N PRO A 183 19.40 16.31 -0.60
CA PRO A 183 19.96 17.46 -1.28
C PRO A 183 21.41 17.14 -1.61
N ILE A 184 21.73 17.15 -2.90
CA ILE A 184 23.09 17.05 -3.40
C ILE A 184 23.88 18.14 -2.67
N ALA A 185 24.79 17.71 -1.79
CA ALA A 185 25.67 18.62 -1.08
C ALA A 185 26.48 19.38 -2.13
N ALA A 186 26.22 20.69 -2.24
CA ALA A 186 27.04 21.58 -3.04
C ALA A 186 28.41 21.68 -2.36
N GLU A 187 29.44 21.20 -3.04
CA GLU A 187 30.85 21.44 -2.74
C GLU A 187 31.31 22.78 -3.33
#